data_AF-A0A7S4HCG8-F1
#
_entry.id   AF-A0A7S4HCG8-F1
#
_cell.length_a   1.000
_cell.length_b   1.000
_cell.length_c   1.000
_cell.angle_alpha   90.00
_cell.angle_beta   90.00
_cell.angle_gamma   90.00
#
_symmetry.space_group_name_H-M   'P 1'
#
loop_
_entity.id
_entity.type
_entity.pdbx_description
1 polymer ?
#
loop_
_entity_poly.entity_id
_entity_poly.type
_entity_poly.pdbx_seq_one_letter_code
_entity_poly.pdbx_strand_id
1 'polypeptide(L)'
;KASQQARTSPSARRRLSGTMGSIISAPLACAGTMCGSLAGSCGATLLCKCCSCMCTATSKVASIAYISMIAVFVMFALYTRYDGGDIVIGGTGENSTASSLVDKMMHMAIDQGIHYAYQGQVCDSSYKGGWIVCCADKCGGVYSVYRFSFALFSFFAIMALLTAGTTKFGARMHRCFWPVKIFVLLGLLCCTLLISNDFLLVYREMARYASIVFLGLQILLLIEAGYAWNEKWLEYDEKNECEGSCCGWRTAILIASLGMYVASLVLWILMYVFFGKEGCGAQLTITTLT
;
A
#
# COMPACT_ATOMS: atom_id res chain seq x y z
N LYS A 1 -7.13 56.38 51.31
CA LYS A 1 -8.22 55.54 51.85
C LYS A 1 -8.48 54.48 50.77
N ALA A 2 -8.08 53.22 50.95
CA ALA A 2 -8.71 52.20 51.82
C ALA A 2 -10.13 51.85 51.31
N SER A 3 -10.50 50.58 51.08
CA SER A 3 -9.78 49.30 51.31
C SER A 3 -10.44 48.13 50.55
N GLN A 4 -9.75 46.96 50.50
CA GLN A 4 -10.20 45.55 50.37
C GLN A 4 -11.70 45.27 50.02
N GLN A 5 -12.09 44.28 49.20
CA GLN A 5 -11.45 43.04 48.67
C GLN A 5 -12.27 42.56 47.43
N ALA A 6 -12.26 41.36 46.80
CA ALA A 6 -11.65 40.01 46.84
C ALA A 6 -12.00 39.32 45.47
N ARG A 7 -11.51 38.15 44.99
CA ARG A 7 -10.40 37.20 45.28
C ARG A 7 -10.29 36.24 44.05
N THR A 8 -9.25 36.30 43.21
CA THR A 8 -8.98 35.28 42.16
C THR A 8 -7.52 35.22 41.74
N SER A 9 -6.77 34.21 42.21
CA SER A 9 -5.37 33.89 41.85
C SER A 9 -4.92 32.62 42.60
N PRO A 10 -3.91 31.82 42.16
CA PRO A 10 -3.39 31.58 40.81
C PRO A 10 -3.28 30.06 40.46
N SER A 11 -2.74 29.78 39.26
CA SER A 11 -1.83 28.64 38.94
C SER A 11 -2.23 27.18 39.24
N ALA A 12 -2.35 26.36 38.17
CA ALA A 12 -2.26 24.90 38.26
C ALA A 12 -1.64 24.25 37.00
N ARG A 13 -0.43 24.67 36.59
CA ARG A 13 0.34 23.99 35.53
C ARG A 13 0.67 22.55 35.95
N ARG A 14 -0.04 21.54 35.44
CA ARG A 14 0.12 20.13 35.87
C ARG A 14 0.31 19.15 34.69
N ARG A 15 1.58 19.00 34.29
CA ARG A 15 2.23 17.86 33.59
C ARG A 15 1.39 17.12 32.51
N LEU A 16 1.69 17.39 31.23
CA LEU A 16 1.65 16.31 30.23
C LEU A 16 2.83 15.37 30.50
N SER A 17 2.57 14.16 30.99
CA SER A 17 3.47 12.99 30.90
C SER A 17 2.70 11.73 31.30
N GLY A 18 2.89 10.62 30.56
CA GLY A 18 2.42 9.28 30.96
C GLY A 18 1.48 8.53 29.98
N THR A 19 0.78 9.21 29.08
CA THR A 19 -0.33 8.59 28.30
C THR A 19 0.09 7.96 26.96
N MET A 20 1.24 7.26 26.92
CA MET A 20 1.67 6.48 25.73
C MET A 20 1.71 4.96 25.96
N GLY A 21 1.77 4.47 27.20
CA GLY A 21 1.89 3.03 27.49
C GLY A 21 0.59 2.20 27.35
N SER A 22 -0.58 2.84 27.32
CA SER A 22 -1.88 2.15 27.46
C SER A 22 -2.50 1.63 26.15
N ILE A 23 -2.03 2.11 24.99
CA ILE A 23 -2.71 1.87 23.70
C ILE A 23 -2.31 0.52 23.06
N ILE A 24 -1.18 -0.07 23.49
CA ILE A 24 -0.59 -1.26 22.86
C ILE A 24 -1.14 -2.59 23.46
N SER A 25 -1.67 -2.57 24.68
CA SER A 25 -2.12 -3.79 25.38
C SER A 25 -3.52 -4.27 24.99
N ALA A 26 -4.41 -3.35 24.56
CA ALA A 26 -5.81 -3.66 24.27
C ALA A 26 -6.04 -4.69 23.13
N PRO A 27 -5.26 -4.71 22.02
CA PRO A 27 -5.42 -5.73 20.98
C PRO A 27 -4.97 -7.14 21.41
N LEU A 28 -3.90 -7.22 22.21
CA LEU A 28 -3.27 -8.50 22.59
C LEU A 28 -4.11 -9.29 23.62
N ALA A 29 -4.75 -8.60 24.57
CA ALA A 29 -5.62 -9.24 25.56
C ALA A 29 -6.78 -10.03 24.92
N CYS A 30 -7.39 -9.47 23.87
CA CYS A 30 -8.52 -10.09 23.16
C CYS A 30 -8.11 -11.25 22.26
N ALA A 31 -6.89 -11.23 21.71
CA ALA A 31 -6.35 -12.34 20.91
C ALA A 31 -6.15 -13.60 21.77
N GLY A 32 -5.65 -13.44 23.00
CA GLY A 32 -5.45 -14.54 23.94
C GLY A 32 -6.76 -15.23 24.38
N THR A 33 -7.89 -14.52 24.38
CA THR A 33 -9.16 -15.08 24.86
C THR A 33 -9.83 -16.04 23.88
N MET A 34 -9.47 -16.01 22.58
CA MET A 34 -10.15 -16.82 21.55
C MET A 34 -9.66 -18.26 21.43
N CYS A 35 -8.54 -18.65 22.07
CA CYS A 35 -8.09 -20.05 22.12
C CYS A 35 -8.58 -20.83 23.36
N GLY A 36 -9.32 -20.20 24.28
CA GLY A 36 -9.49 -20.70 25.66
C GLY A 36 -10.72 -21.54 25.99
N SER A 37 -11.72 -21.67 25.11
CA SER A 37 -13.03 -22.23 25.50
C SER A 37 -13.69 -23.11 24.43
N LEU A 38 -13.35 -24.41 24.44
CA LEU A 38 -14.12 -25.46 23.76
C LEU A 38 -15.38 -25.82 24.58
N ALA A 39 -16.37 -24.93 24.60
CA ALA A 39 -17.70 -25.18 25.17
C ALA A 39 -18.78 -24.37 24.42
N GLY A 40 -19.96 -24.96 24.23
CA GLY A 40 -21.02 -24.41 23.38
C GLY A 40 -21.90 -23.31 24.01
N SER A 41 -22.93 -22.91 23.27
CA SER A 41 -24.12 -22.14 23.71
C SER A 41 -24.00 -20.65 24.11
N CYS A 42 -22.86 -19.96 23.93
CA CYS A 42 -22.79 -18.50 24.24
C CYS A 42 -22.40 -17.55 23.07
N GLY A 43 -22.29 -18.07 21.84
CA GLY A 43 -21.74 -17.32 20.70
C GLY A 43 -22.52 -16.08 20.24
N ALA A 44 -23.85 -16.11 20.22
CA ALA A 44 -24.65 -15.03 19.63
C ALA A 44 -24.72 -13.77 20.51
N THR A 45 -24.95 -13.93 21.81
CA THR A 45 -25.32 -12.81 22.70
C THR A 45 -24.12 -11.94 23.08
N LEU A 46 -22.94 -12.54 23.27
CA LEU A 46 -21.71 -11.80 23.59
C LEU A 46 -21.20 -10.98 22.39
N LEU A 47 -21.24 -11.54 21.17
CA LEU A 47 -20.91 -10.80 19.95
C LEU A 47 -21.78 -9.54 19.79
N CYS A 48 -23.08 -9.60 20.12
CA CYS A 48 -23.98 -8.47 19.99
C CYS A 48 -23.60 -7.26 20.89
N LYS A 49 -23.21 -7.51 22.15
CA LYS A 49 -22.68 -6.45 23.03
C LYS A 49 -21.29 -5.97 22.59
N CYS A 50 -20.37 -6.86 22.20
CA CYS A 50 -19.05 -6.46 21.72
C CYS A 50 -19.12 -5.60 20.44
N CYS A 51 -19.96 -5.96 19.48
CA CYS A 51 -20.22 -5.18 18.25
C CYS A 51 -20.88 -3.81 18.49
N SER A 52 -21.43 -3.59 19.69
CA SER A 52 -21.92 -2.27 20.11
C SER A 52 -20.80 -1.36 20.60
N CYS A 53 -19.76 -1.90 21.22
CA CYS A 53 -18.63 -1.15 21.79
C CYS A 53 -17.41 -1.05 20.86
N MET A 54 -17.23 -1.98 19.91
CA MET A 54 -16.02 -2.11 19.08
C MET A 54 -15.96 -1.13 17.88
N CYS A 55 -16.41 0.11 18.09
CA CYS A 55 -16.20 1.24 17.18
C CYS A 55 -14.96 2.05 17.60
N THR A 56 -13.81 1.37 17.63
CA THR A 56 -12.55 1.86 18.23
C THR A 56 -11.82 2.92 17.40
N ALA A 57 -12.11 3.03 16.09
CA ALA A 57 -11.39 3.92 15.19
C ALA A 57 -12.12 5.25 14.94
N THR A 58 -11.42 6.36 15.21
CA THR A 58 -11.75 7.67 14.62
C THR A 58 -11.52 7.61 13.09
N SER A 59 -12.01 8.61 12.35
CA SER A 59 -11.81 8.65 10.88
C SER A 59 -10.33 8.54 10.48
N LYS A 60 -9.44 9.29 11.15
CA LYS A 60 -7.99 9.24 10.89
C LYS A 60 -7.38 7.87 11.25
N VAL A 61 -7.76 7.28 12.39
CA VAL A 61 -7.29 5.94 12.78
C VAL A 61 -7.76 4.87 11.80
N ALA A 62 -8.99 4.98 11.29
CA ALA A 62 -9.50 4.05 10.26
C ALA A 62 -8.71 4.17 8.96
N SER A 63 -8.43 5.39 8.47
CA SER A 63 -7.60 5.61 7.28
C SER A 63 -6.19 5.03 7.45
N ILE A 64 -5.54 5.27 8.59
CA ILE A 64 -4.21 4.72 8.89
C ILE A 64 -4.24 3.19 8.90
N ALA A 65 -5.25 2.58 9.52
CA ALA A 65 -5.41 1.13 9.57
C ALA A 65 -5.63 0.50 8.18
N TYR A 66 -6.38 1.16 7.29
CA TYR A 66 -6.52 0.73 5.89
C TYR A 66 -5.19 0.82 5.13
N ILE A 67 -4.42 1.91 5.32
CA ILE A 67 -3.09 2.07 4.70
C ILE A 67 -2.11 1.00 5.20
N SER A 68 -2.05 0.73 6.51
CA SER A 68 -1.18 -0.32 7.05
C SER A 68 -1.59 -1.72 6.58
N MET A 69 -2.89 -1.98 6.42
CA MET A 69 -3.40 -3.24 5.89
C MET A 69 -2.98 -3.45 4.43
N ILE A 70 -3.08 -2.42 3.59
CA ILE A 70 -2.57 -2.46 2.21
C ILE A 70 -1.06 -2.71 2.21
N ALA A 71 -0.29 -1.98 3.02
CA ALA A 71 1.16 -2.12 3.09
C ALA A 71 1.59 -3.55 3.49
N VAL A 72 0.95 -4.15 4.50
CA VAL A 72 1.23 -5.54 4.92
C VAL A 72 0.89 -6.54 3.81
N PHE A 73 -0.24 -6.39 3.12
CA PHE A 73 -0.60 -7.28 2.01
C PHE A 73 0.32 -7.11 0.78
N VAL A 74 0.76 -5.89 0.48
CA VAL A 74 1.74 -5.63 -0.59
C VAL A 74 3.10 -6.23 -0.22
N MET A 75 3.57 -6.09 1.02
CA MET A 75 4.81 -6.73 1.48
C MET A 75 4.73 -8.26 1.39
N PHE A 76 3.60 -8.86 1.75
CA PHE A 76 3.40 -10.31 1.62
C PHE A 76 3.35 -10.75 0.14
N ALA A 77 2.68 -10.00 -0.73
CA ALA A 77 2.65 -10.28 -2.17
C ALA A 77 4.03 -10.12 -2.84
N LEU A 78 4.87 -9.21 -2.35
CA LEU A 78 6.26 -9.10 -2.79
C LEU A 78 7.11 -10.27 -2.28
N TYR A 79 6.92 -10.70 -1.02
CA TYR A 79 7.57 -11.90 -0.49
C TYR A 79 7.20 -13.16 -1.29
N THR A 80 5.92 -13.37 -1.63
CA THR A 80 5.54 -14.52 -2.46
C THR A 80 6.00 -14.39 -3.92
N ARG A 81 6.18 -13.17 -4.43
CA ARG A 81 6.78 -12.92 -5.75
C ARG A 81 8.24 -13.36 -5.84
N TYR A 82 9.05 -13.06 -4.82
CA TYR A 82 10.49 -13.35 -4.84
C TYR A 82 10.82 -14.75 -4.30
N ASP A 83 10.28 -15.14 -3.15
CA ASP A 83 10.64 -16.40 -2.48
C ASP A 83 9.60 -17.51 -2.72
N GLY A 84 8.30 -17.17 -2.60
CA GLY A 84 7.21 -18.15 -2.52
C GLY A 84 6.90 -18.93 -3.81
N GLY A 85 6.73 -18.24 -4.94
CA GLY A 85 6.11 -18.79 -6.15
C GLY A 85 4.58 -18.66 -6.16
N ASP A 86 3.90 -19.36 -7.07
CA ASP A 86 2.43 -19.38 -7.06
C ASP A 86 1.91 -20.28 -5.93
N ILE A 87 0.76 -19.90 -5.36
CA ILE A 87 0.11 -20.59 -4.26
C ILE A 87 -1.26 -21.03 -4.75
N VAL A 88 -1.39 -22.32 -5.08
CA VAL A 88 -2.60 -22.91 -5.67
C VAL A 88 -2.95 -24.20 -4.93
N ILE A 89 -4.21 -24.35 -4.52
CA ILE A 89 -4.71 -25.56 -3.88
C ILE A 89 -5.67 -26.22 -4.87
N GLY A 90 -5.15 -27.06 -5.77
CA GLY A 90 -5.98 -27.70 -6.80
C GLY A 90 -5.28 -28.27 -8.04
N GLY A 91 -3.97 -28.12 -8.21
CA GLY A 91 -3.21 -28.93 -9.18
C GLY A 91 -3.42 -28.60 -10.68
N THR A 92 -3.68 -27.34 -11.04
CA THR A 92 -3.68 -26.87 -12.44
C THR A 92 -2.65 -25.75 -12.71
N GLY A 93 -1.76 -25.48 -11.76
CA GLY A 93 -0.61 -24.58 -11.95
C GLY A 93 0.63 -25.36 -12.40
N GLU A 94 1.18 -25.01 -13.56
CA GLU A 94 2.53 -25.39 -13.95
C GLU A 94 3.52 -24.93 -12.85
N ASN A 95 4.42 -25.81 -12.43
CA ASN A 95 5.31 -25.61 -11.27
C ASN A 95 4.59 -25.32 -9.94
N SER A 96 3.67 -26.22 -9.58
CA SER A 96 3.25 -26.42 -8.18
C SER A 96 4.46 -26.66 -7.25
N THR A 97 4.40 -26.20 -6.01
CA THR A 97 5.55 -25.90 -5.11
C THR A 97 6.34 -27.11 -4.54
N ALA A 98 6.38 -28.23 -5.26
CA ALA A 98 6.98 -29.49 -4.80
C ALA A 98 8.46 -29.69 -5.21
N SER A 99 8.94 -29.00 -6.26
CA SER A 99 10.34 -29.05 -6.68
C SER A 99 11.22 -28.09 -5.85
N SER A 100 11.89 -28.70 -4.86
CA SER A 100 13.27 -28.39 -4.46
C SER A 100 13.70 -26.90 -4.40
N LEU A 101 13.66 -26.36 -3.17
CA LEU A 101 14.39 -25.15 -2.76
C LEU A 101 15.86 -25.14 -3.22
N VAL A 102 16.49 -26.32 -3.29
CA VAL A 102 17.89 -26.54 -3.72
C VAL A 102 18.10 -26.17 -5.19
N ASP A 103 17.20 -26.56 -6.11
CA ASP A 103 17.32 -26.22 -7.54
C ASP A 103 17.09 -24.72 -7.77
N LYS A 104 16.14 -24.11 -7.05
CA LYS A 104 15.97 -22.65 -7.03
C LYS A 104 17.25 -21.94 -6.59
N MET A 105 17.93 -22.42 -5.54
CA MET A 105 19.21 -21.86 -5.10
C MET A 105 20.31 -22.02 -6.15
N MET A 106 20.41 -23.18 -6.79
CA MET A 106 21.43 -23.47 -7.80
C MET A 106 21.25 -22.60 -9.07
N HIS A 107 20.02 -22.36 -9.52
CA HIS A 107 19.76 -21.51 -10.68
C HIS A 107 19.77 -19.99 -10.38
N MET A 108 19.56 -19.55 -9.13
CA MET A 108 19.71 -18.14 -8.77
C MET A 108 21.16 -17.70 -8.58
N ALA A 109 22.08 -18.62 -8.26
CA ALA A 109 23.50 -18.30 -8.06
C ALA A 109 24.28 -18.02 -9.37
N ILE A 110 23.76 -18.46 -10.52
CA ILE A 110 24.47 -18.43 -11.81
C ILE A 110 24.01 -17.25 -12.72
N ASP A 111 22.80 -16.72 -12.51
CA ASP A 111 22.10 -15.84 -13.46
C ASP A 111 21.75 -14.46 -12.89
N GLN A 112 22.62 -13.90 -12.03
CA GLN A 112 22.41 -12.56 -11.47
C GLN A 112 22.83 -11.44 -12.44
N GLY A 113 21.85 -10.95 -13.20
CA GLY A 113 21.75 -9.51 -13.55
C GLY A 113 22.36 -9.03 -14.86
N ILE A 114 23.15 -9.84 -15.59
CA ILE A 114 23.86 -9.37 -16.80
C ILE A 114 23.31 -9.97 -18.11
N HIS A 115 22.95 -11.26 -18.16
CA HIS A 115 22.58 -11.92 -19.42
C HIS A 115 21.27 -11.41 -20.06
N TYR A 116 20.31 -10.96 -19.25
CA TYR A 116 19.05 -10.36 -19.70
C TYR A 116 19.21 -9.11 -20.59
N ALA A 117 20.39 -8.48 -20.59
CA ALA A 117 20.66 -7.28 -21.38
C ALA A 117 21.29 -7.55 -22.76
N TYR A 118 21.65 -8.81 -23.08
CA TYR A 118 22.47 -9.12 -24.26
C TYR A 118 22.04 -10.31 -25.11
N GLN A 119 21.22 -11.24 -24.60
CA GLN A 119 20.81 -12.42 -25.36
C GLN A 119 19.32 -12.35 -25.72
N GLY A 120 19.03 -11.98 -26.96
CA GLY A 120 17.68 -11.79 -27.51
C GLY A 120 16.90 -13.09 -27.74
N GLN A 121 16.86 -13.98 -26.76
CA GLN A 121 16.06 -15.20 -26.82
C GLN A 121 14.60 -14.88 -26.51
N VAL A 122 13.76 -14.98 -27.55
CA VAL A 122 12.31 -15.05 -27.43
C VAL A 122 11.98 -16.32 -26.65
N CYS A 123 11.71 -16.19 -25.35
CA CYS A 123 11.18 -17.29 -24.55
C CYS A 123 9.69 -17.45 -24.81
N ASP A 124 9.21 -18.69 -24.88
CA ASP A 124 7.80 -18.97 -25.11
C ASP A 124 6.93 -18.38 -23.99
N SER A 125 5.82 -17.75 -24.39
CA SER A 125 4.75 -17.36 -23.47
C SER A 125 4.16 -18.61 -22.82
N SER A 126 4.07 -18.64 -21.48
CA SER A 126 3.45 -19.73 -20.68
C SER A 126 1.96 -20.00 -21.02
N TYR A 127 1.38 -19.24 -21.95
CA TYR A 127 0.02 -19.37 -22.46
C TYR A 127 0.02 -18.95 -23.94
N LYS A 128 -0.57 -19.75 -24.82
CA LYS A 128 -0.58 -19.46 -26.26
C LYS A 128 -1.44 -18.23 -26.57
N GLY A 129 -0.86 -17.24 -27.25
CA GLY A 129 -1.62 -16.11 -27.83
C GLY A 129 -1.67 -14.82 -27.00
N GLY A 130 -0.71 -14.55 -26.12
CA GLY A 130 -0.62 -13.22 -25.50
C GLY A 130 0.77 -12.81 -25.00
N TRP A 131 0.85 -11.54 -24.60
CA TRP A 131 2.11 -10.82 -24.38
C TRP A 131 3.03 -11.43 -23.30
N ILE A 132 4.28 -11.71 -23.65
CA ILE A 132 5.30 -12.24 -22.75
C ILE A 132 5.54 -11.24 -21.60
N VAL A 133 5.33 -11.69 -20.36
CA VAL A 133 5.65 -10.93 -19.13
C VAL A 133 6.82 -11.57 -18.37
N CYS A 134 6.86 -12.91 -18.36
CA CYS A 134 7.94 -13.74 -17.85
C CYS A 134 7.99 -15.01 -18.70
N CYS A 135 9.18 -15.62 -18.77
CA CYS A 135 9.38 -16.92 -19.41
C CYS A 135 8.76 -18.03 -18.54
N ALA A 136 8.25 -19.10 -19.16
CA ALA A 136 7.50 -20.17 -18.48
C ALA A 136 8.28 -20.80 -17.29
N ASP A 137 9.60 -20.92 -17.41
CA ASP A 137 10.53 -21.44 -16.42
C ASP A 137 10.64 -20.59 -15.13
N LYS A 138 10.39 -19.27 -15.19
CA LYS A 138 10.50 -18.35 -14.04
C LYS A 138 9.19 -17.63 -13.68
N CYS A 139 8.06 -18.07 -14.22
CA CYS A 139 6.78 -17.32 -14.19
C CYS A 139 6.03 -17.31 -12.83
N GLY A 140 6.26 -18.32 -11.98
CA GLY A 140 5.35 -18.66 -10.86
C GLY A 140 5.02 -17.52 -9.87
N GLY A 141 6.01 -16.72 -9.46
CA GLY A 141 5.79 -15.63 -8.48
C GLY A 141 4.83 -14.52 -8.97
N VAL A 142 4.55 -14.43 -10.28
CA VAL A 142 3.71 -13.37 -10.86
C VAL A 142 2.22 -13.59 -10.58
N TYR A 143 1.72 -14.83 -10.70
CA TYR A 143 0.30 -15.13 -10.46
C TYR A 143 -0.10 -14.93 -9.00
N SER A 144 0.82 -15.22 -8.07
CA SER A 144 0.67 -14.94 -6.64
C SER A 144 0.30 -13.46 -6.39
N VAL A 145 1.01 -12.51 -7.01
CA VAL A 145 0.72 -11.07 -6.89
C VAL A 145 -0.68 -10.73 -7.41
N TYR A 146 -1.12 -11.34 -8.52
CA TYR A 146 -2.48 -11.12 -9.04
C TYR A 146 -3.57 -11.67 -8.11
N ARG A 147 -3.34 -12.80 -7.40
CA ARG A 147 -4.26 -13.30 -6.36
C ARG A 147 -4.43 -12.29 -5.22
N PHE A 148 -3.33 -11.78 -4.66
CA PHE A 148 -3.37 -10.75 -3.61
C PHE A 148 -4.02 -9.44 -4.08
N SER A 149 -3.69 -9.00 -5.31
CA SER A 149 -4.27 -7.80 -5.92
C SER A 149 -5.79 -7.94 -6.11
N PHE A 150 -6.27 -9.09 -6.61
CA PHE A 150 -7.69 -9.36 -6.80
C PHE A 150 -8.46 -9.49 -5.48
N ALA A 151 -7.86 -10.09 -4.44
CA ALA A 151 -8.45 -10.18 -3.10
C ALA A 151 -8.63 -8.77 -2.47
N LEU A 152 -7.60 -7.92 -2.56
CA LEU A 152 -7.68 -6.52 -2.11
C LEU A 152 -8.71 -5.72 -2.93
N PHE A 153 -8.70 -5.84 -4.26
CA PHE A 153 -9.67 -5.18 -5.13
C PHE A 153 -11.10 -5.56 -4.77
N SER A 154 -11.38 -6.85 -4.61
CA SER A 154 -12.71 -7.37 -4.23
C SER A 154 -13.14 -6.84 -2.87
N PHE A 155 -12.24 -6.84 -1.87
CA PHE A 155 -12.51 -6.30 -0.55
C PHE A 155 -12.84 -4.79 -0.59
N PHE A 156 -12.04 -3.99 -1.31
CA PHE A 156 -12.28 -2.55 -1.43
C PHE A 156 -13.52 -2.22 -2.26
N ALA A 157 -13.86 -3.01 -3.29
CA ALA A 157 -15.10 -2.88 -4.04
C ALA A 157 -16.33 -3.14 -3.15
N ILE A 158 -16.31 -4.22 -2.34
CA ILE A 158 -17.37 -4.51 -1.36
C ILE A 158 -17.48 -3.38 -0.33
N MET A 159 -16.37 -2.90 0.22
CA MET A 159 -16.36 -1.78 1.17
C MET A 159 -16.86 -0.48 0.54
N ALA A 160 -16.57 -0.21 -0.73
CA ALA A 160 -17.08 0.95 -1.46
C ALA A 160 -18.60 0.86 -1.64
N LEU A 161 -19.13 -0.27 -2.12
CA LEU A 161 -20.57 -0.51 -2.26
C LEU A 161 -21.32 -0.35 -0.91
N LEU A 162 -20.77 -0.91 0.17
CA LEU A 162 -21.32 -0.78 1.53
C LEU A 162 -21.28 0.66 2.09
N THR A 163 -20.49 1.55 1.49
CA THR A 163 -20.31 2.95 1.94
C THR A 163 -20.89 3.97 0.94
N ALA A 164 -21.31 3.54 -0.26
CA ALA A 164 -21.78 4.41 -1.34
C ALA A 164 -23.04 5.21 -0.97
N GLY A 165 -23.97 4.59 -0.24
CA GLY A 165 -25.04 5.32 0.43
C GLY A 165 -24.50 5.97 1.70
N THR A 166 -24.63 7.31 1.81
CA THR A 166 -24.18 8.19 2.91
C THR A 166 -24.94 8.00 4.23
N THR A 167 -25.14 6.74 4.61
CA THR A 167 -25.97 6.27 5.70
C THR A 167 -25.19 6.15 7.01
N LYS A 168 -25.91 6.22 8.13
CA LYS A 168 -25.36 5.89 9.46
C LYS A 168 -24.81 4.44 9.52
N PHE A 169 -25.32 3.55 8.67
CA PHE A 169 -24.82 2.18 8.52
C PHE A 169 -23.45 2.14 7.81
N GLY A 170 -23.32 2.72 6.62
CA GLY A 170 -22.05 2.76 5.87
C GLY A 170 -20.92 3.43 6.67
N ALA A 171 -21.21 4.54 7.35
CA ALA A 171 -20.26 5.19 8.25
C ALA A 171 -19.81 4.30 9.42
N ARG A 172 -20.70 3.44 9.95
CA ARG A 172 -20.37 2.46 11.00
C ARG A 172 -19.60 1.26 10.44
N MET A 173 -19.94 0.77 9.25
CA MET A 173 -19.20 -0.29 8.56
C MET A 173 -17.77 0.15 8.23
N HIS A 174 -17.57 1.38 7.75
CA HIS A 174 -16.23 1.89 7.45
C HIS A 174 -15.34 2.04 8.70
N ARG A 175 -15.90 2.46 9.85
CA ARG A 175 -15.10 2.73 11.08
C ARG A 175 -14.93 1.53 12.02
N CYS A 176 -15.95 0.68 12.15
CA CYS A 176 -16.00 -0.38 13.15
C CYS A 176 -15.69 -1.78 12.55
N PHE A 177 -15.90 -2.85 13.31
CA PHE A 177 -15.84 -4.25 12.84
C PHE A 177 -14.50 -4.73 12.22
N TRP A 178 -13.37 -4.17 12.65
CA TRP A 178 -12.02 -4.53 12.16
C TRP A 178 -11.69 -6.04 12.13
N PRO A 179 -11.94 -6.87 13.16
CA PRO A 179 -11.65 -8.30 13.07
C PRO A 179 -12.52 -9.02 12.01
N VAL A 180 -13.76 -8.57 11.79
CA VAL A 180 -14.64 -9.13 10.75
C VAL A 180 -14.10 -8.79 9.36
N LYS A 181 -13.59 -7.56 9.16
CA LYS A 181 -12.95 -7.15 7.90
C LYS A 181 -11.72 -7.99 7.57
N ILE A 182 -10.87 -8.24 8.57
CA ILE A 182 -9.68 -9.10 8.42
C ILE A 182 -10.10 -10.52 8.07
N PHE A 183 -11.12 -11.08 8.75
CA PHE A 183 -11.64 -12.40 8.42
C PHE A 183 -12.23 -12.48 7.01
N VAL A 184 -12.98 -11.47 6.56
CA VAL A 184 -13.50 -11.39 5.18
C VAL A 184 -12.38 -11.27 4.15
N LEU A 185 -11.33 -10.48 4.42
CA LEU A 185 -10.19 -10.33 3.52
C LEU A 185 -9.36 -11.63 3.42
N LEU A 186 -9.16 -12.34 4.53
CA LEU A 186 -8.53 -13.67 4.53
C LEU A 186 -9.41 -14.72 3.84
N GLY A 187 -10.73 -14.67 4.02
CA GLY A 187 -11.68 -15.52 3.30
C GLY A 187 -11.63 -15.29 1.78
N LEU A 188 -11.63 -14.01 1.34
CA LEU A 188 -11.44 -13.65 -0.06
C LEU A 188 -10.10 -14.16 -0.61
N LEU A 189 -9.01 -14.02 0.15
CA LEU A 189 -7.71 -14.57 -0.23
C LEU A 189 -7.77 -16.09 -0.42
N CYS A 190 -8.36 -16.84 0.51
CA CYS A 190 -8.57 -18.28 0.37
C CYS A 190 -9.40 -18.63 -0.89
N CYS A 191 -10.44 -17.84 -1.22
CA CYS A 191 -11.18 -18.00 -2.47
C CYS A 191 -10.30 -17.77 -3.71
N THR A 192 -9.32 -16.87 -3.68
CA THR A 192 -8.36 -16.69 -4.80
C THR A 192 -7.36 -17.84 -4.97
N LEU A 193 -7.23 -18.75 -4.00
CA LEU A 193 -6.43 -19.98 -4.15
C LEU A 193 -7.18 -21.08 -4.92
N LEU A 194 -8.51 -20.95 -5.05
CA LEU A 194 -9.40 -21.86 -5.77
C LEU A 194 -9.71 -21.42 -7.21
N ILE A 195 -9.26 -20.24 -7.63
CA ILE A 195 -9.56 -19.67 -8.94
C ILE A 195 -8.46 -20.00 -9.97
N SER A 196 -8.86 -20.34 -11.20
CA SER A 196 -7.92 -20.72 -12.26
C SER A 196 -7.13 -19.53 -12.79
N ASN A 197 -5.98 -19.83 -13.41
CA ASN A 197 -5.07 -18.80 -13.92
C ASN A 197 -5.64 -18.06 -15.14
N ASP A 198 -6.59 -18.66 -15.86
CA ASP A 198 -7.28 -18.05 -17.01
C ASP A 198 -8.13 -16.85 -16.57
N PHE A 199 -8.81 -16.95 -15.44
CA PHE A 199 -9.56 -15.83 -14.87
C PHE A 199 -8.63 -14.68 -14.46
N LEU A 200 -7.46 -15.00 -13.87
CA LEU A 200 -6.45 -14.01 -13.51
C LEU A 200 -5.85 -13.32 -14.75
N LEU A 201 -5.80 -14.00 -15.90
CA LEU A 201 -5.39 -13.39 -17.17
C LEU A 201 -6.40 -12.33 -17.64
N VAL A 202 -7.71 -12.59 -17.54
CA VAL A 202 -8.75 -11.59 -17.85
C VAL A 202 -8.69 -10.41 -16.87
N TYR A 203 -8.49 -10.69 -15.57
CA TYR A 203 -8.27 -9.64 -14.57
C TYR A 203 -7.04 -8.78 -14.87
N ARG A 204 -5.93 -9.36 -15.35
CA ARG A 204 -4.72 -8.63 -15.77
C ARG A 204 -5.02 -7.61 -16.87
N GLU A 205 -5.74 -8.03 -17.92
CA GLU A 205 -6.08 -7.13 -19.03
C GLU A 205 -6.94 -5.96 -18.54
N MET A 206 -7.97 -6.24 -17.72
CA MET A 206 -8.80 -5.21 -17.09
C MET A 206 -7.99 -4.26 -16.20
N ALA A 207 -7.07 -4.80 -15.39
CA ALA A 207 -6.19 -4.02 -14.52
C ALA A 207 -5.24 -3.10 -15.30
N ARG A 208 -4.76 -3.51 -16.49
CA ARG A 208 -3.94 -2.64 -17.36
C ARG A 208 -4.70 -1.38 -17.77
N TYR A 209 -5.95 -1.51 -18.23
CA TYR A 209 -6.76 -0.34 -18.61
C TYR A 209 -7.15 0.53 -17.39
N ALA A 210 -7.51 -0.09 -16.27
CA ALA A 210 -7.77 0.62 -15.02
C ALA A 210 -6.55 1.41 -14.52
N SER A 211 -5.33 0.90 -14.72
CA SER A 211 -4.09 1.58 -14.32
C SER A 211 -3.87 2.91 -15.03
N ILE A 212 -4.36 3.08 -16.27
CA ILE A 212 -4.23 4.34 -17.01
C ILE A 212 -5.03 5.45 -16.30
N VAL A 213 -6.27 5.14 -15.90
CA VAL A 213 -7.13 6.06 -15.14
C VAL A 213 -6.53 6.33 -13.75
N PHE A 214 -6.00 5.31 -13.10
CA PHE A 214 -5.38 5.44 -11.78
C PHE A 214 -4.11 6.32 -11.80
N LEU A 215 -3.27 6.22 -12.84
CA LEU A 215 -2.12 7.11 -13.04
C LEU A 215 -2.55 8.56 -13.25
N GLY A 216 -3.60 8.80 -14.04
CA GLY A 216 -4.19 10.14 -14.19
C GLY A 216 -4.66 10.73 -12.86
N LEU A 217 -5.33 9.94 -12.03
CA LEU A 217 -5.75 10.35 -10.68
C LEU A 217 -4.55 10.59 -9.74
N GLN A 218 -3.48 9.78 -9.82
CA GLN A 218 -2.25 10.02 -9.05
C GLN A 218 -1.59 11.34 -9.42
N ILE A 219 -1.52 11.69 -10.71
CA ILE A 219 -0.95 12.96 -11.18
C ILE A 219 -1.75 14.14 -10.61
N LEU A 220 -3.08 14.10 -10.64
CA LEU A 220 -3.93 15.14 -10.03
C LEU A 220 -3.68 15.27 -8.52
N LEU A 221 -3.64 14.16 -7.79
CA LEU A 221 -3.37 14.14 -6.35
C LEU A 221 -1.96 14.67 -6.00
N LEU A 222 -0.96 14.42 -6.85
CA LEU A 222 0.40 14.96 -6.68
C LEU A 222 0.46 16.47 -6.96
N ILE A 223 -0.31 16.96 -7.94
CA ILE A 223 -0.43 18.40 -8.25
C ILE A 223 -1.11 19.13 -7.07
N GLU A 224 -2.24 18.63 -6.57
CA GLU A 224 -2.91 19.20 -5.39
C GLU A 224 -2.01 19.18 -4.15
N ALA A 225 -1.29 18.08 -3.91
CA ALA A 225 -0.33 17.99 -2.82
C ALA A 225 0.86 18.97 -2.98
N GLY A 226 1.32 19.20 -4.21
CA GLY A 226 2.36 20.18 -4.53
C GLY A 226 1.95 21.62 -4.23
N TYR A 227 0.75 22.03 -4.68
CA TYR A 227 0.21 23.35 -4.35
C TYR A 227 0.00 23.51 -2.84
N ALA A 228 -0.63 22.53 -2.18
CA ALA A 228 -0.87 22.57 -0.73
C ALA A 228 0.44 22.59 0.10
N TRP A 229 1.51 21.92 -0.37
CA TRP A 229 2.84 22.03 0.25
C TRP A 229 3.39 23.46 0.08
N ASN A 230 3.40 23.98 -1.16
CA ASN A 230 3.95 25.30 -1.45
C ASN A 230 3.23 26.42 -0.68
N GLU A 231 1.90 26.40 -0.64
CA GLU A 231 1.09 27.34 0.16
C GLU A 231 1.43 27.25 1.66
N LYS A 232 1.63 26.05 2.21
CA LYS A 232 2.00 25.89 3.63
C LYS A 232 3.40 26.42 3.93
N TRP A 233 4.34 26.28 3.01
CA TRP A 233 5.70 26.83 3.19
C TRP A 233 5.74 28.35 3.00
N LEU A 234 4.92 28.90 2.11
CA LEU A 234 4.72 30.35 1.99
C LEU A 234 4.09 30.93 3.26
N GLU A 235 3.03 30.29 3.78
CA GLU A 235 2.39 30.67 5.06
C GLU A 235 3.38 30.61 6.26
N TYR A 236 4.43 29.78 6.19
CA TYR A 236 5.49 29.77 7.18
C TYR A 236 6.55 30.86 6.94
N ASP A 237 6.87 31.22 5.69
CA ASP A 237 7.77 32.34 5.41
C ASP A 237 7.14 33.68 5.83
N GLU A 238 5.87 33.91 5.47
CA GLU A 238 5.10 35.12 5.83
C GLU A 238 4.96 35.34 7.34
N LYS A 239 4.84 34.26 8.13
CA LYS A 239 4.67 34.34 9.60
C LYS A 239 5.97 34.45 10.38
N ASN A 240 7.11 34.17 9.75
CA ASN A 240 8.41 34.33 10.38
C ASN A 240 9.02 35.63 9.86
N GLU A 241 8.59 36.76 10.45
CA GLU A 241 8.98 38.14 10.13
C GLU A 241 10.49 38.41 10.31
N CYS A 242 11.32 37.77 9.48
CA CYS A 242 12.76 37.87 9.50
C CYS A 242 13.18 39.07 8.64
N GLU A 243 13.38 40.22 9.29
CA GLU A 243 13.86 41.46 8.68
C GLU A 243 15.36 41.35 8.27
N GLY A 244 15.63 40.53 7.24
CA GLY A 244 16.99 40.25 6.77
C GLY A 244 17.06 39.23 5.64
N SER A 245 18.22 39.15 4.96
CA SER A 245 18.41 38.38 3.72
C SER A 245 18.45 36.84 3.89
N CYS A 246 18.22 36.30 5.08
CA CYS A 246 18.31 34.87 5.38
C CYS A 246 17.11 34.38 6.21
N CYS A 247 15.88 34.58 5.70
CA CYS A 247 14.74 33.85 6.24
C CYS A 247 14.87 32.36 5.91
N GLY A 248 14.84 31.50 6.93
CA GLY A 248 15.07 30.06 6.78
C GLY A 248 14.06 29.35 5.88
N TRP A 249 12.80 29.80 5.87
CA TRP A 249 11.75 29.23 5.02
C TRP A 249 11.92 29.61 3.55
N ARG A 250 12.17 30.88 3.23
CA ARG A 250 12.56 31.33 1.89
C ARG A 250 13.75 30.56 1.33
N THR A 251 14.78 30.33 2.14
CA THR A 251 15.94 29.51 1.74
C THR A 251 15.55 28.05 1.55
N ALA A 252 14.71 27.47 2.41
CA ALA A 252 14.22 26.10 2.25
C ALA A 252 13.39 25.90 0.97
N ILE A 253 12.51 26.86 0.62
CA ILE A 253 11.73 26.86 -0.63
C ILE A 253 12.69 26.86 -1.83
N LEU A 254 13.68 27.76 -1.87
CA LEU A 254 14.66 27.83 -2.96
C LEU A 254 15.49 26.55 -3.10
N ILE A 255 15.93 25.96 -1.98
CA ILE A 255 16.68 24.70 -1.97
C ILE A 255 15.79 23.53 -2.44
N ALA A 256 14.52 23.48 -2.05
CA ALA A 256 13.59 22.44 -2.50
C ALA A 256 13.35 22.52 -4.02
N SER A 257 13.08 23.73 -4.55
CA SER A 257 12.91 23.95 -5.99
C SER A 257 14.18 23.56 -6.77
N LEU A 258 15.35 24.02 -6.33
CA LEU A 258 16.63 23.66 -6.96
C LEU A 258 16.90 22.14 -6.89
N GLY A 259 16.62 21.52 -5.74
CA GLY A 259 16.75 20.08 -5.54
C GLY A 259 15.87 19.26 -6.48
N MET A 260 14.63 19.69 -6.73
CA MET A 260 13.73 19.04 -7.68
C MET A 260 14.24 19.16 -9.14
N TYR A 261 14.76 20.32 -9.54
CA TYR A 261 15.37 20.49 -10.87
C TYR A 261 16.66 19.67 -11.05
N VAL A 262 17.50 19.57 -10.01
CA VAL A 262 18.70 18.71 -10.06
C VAL A 262 18.28 17.24 -10.11
N ALA A 263 17.27 16.82 -9.34
CA ALA A 263 16.77 15.45 -9.36
C ALA A 263 16.18 15.05 -10.71
N SER A 264 15.39 15.92 -11.37
CA SER A 264 14.83 15.63 -12.69
C SER A 264 15.93 15.54 -13.77
N LEU A 265 16.91 16.45 -13.77
CA LEU A 265 18.06 16.38 -14.68
C LEU A 265 18.89 15.12 -14.48
N VAL A 266 19.15 14.71 -13.23
CA VAL A 266 19.87 13.46 -12.93
C VAL A 266 19.09 12.25 -13.43
N LEU A 267 17.78 12.17 -13.17
CA LEU A 267 16.93 11.08 -13.67
C LEU A 267 16.91 11.01 -15.20
N TRP A 268 16.82 12.15 -15.88
CA TRP A 268 16.84 12.27 -17.34
C TRP A 268 18.17 11.78 -17.94
N ILE A 269 19.30 12.22 -17.38
CA ILE A 269 20.64 11.77 -17.78
C ILE A 269 20.80 10.26 -17.57
N LEU A 270 20.32 9.71 -16.45
CA LEU A 270 20.36 8.27 -16.19
C LEU A 270 19.51 7.48 -17.20
N MET A 271 18.39 8.01 -17.68
CA MET A 271 17.61 7.37 -18.75
C MET A 271 18.43 7.25 -20.05
N TYR A 272 19.12 8.31 -20.47
CA TYR A 272 20.01 8.23 -21.64
C TYR A 272 21.15 7.22 -21.45
N VAL A 273 21.84 7.25 -20.30
CA VAL A 273 23.00 6.37 -20.04
C VAL A 273 22.62 4.88 -20.04
N PHE A 274 21.45 4.51 -19.52
CA PHE A 274 21.03 3.10 -19.46
C PHE A 274 20.23 2.62 -20.67
N PHE A 275 19.38 3.48 -21.26
CA PHE A 275 18.41 3.07 -22.30
C PHE A 275 18.66 3.71 -23.68
N GLY A 276 19.47 4.77 -23.77
CA GLY A 276 19.81 5.46 -25.03
C GLY A 276 20.84 4.75 -25.91
N LYS A 277 20.76 3.41 -26.02
CA LYS A 277 21.70 2.61 -26.81
C LYS A 277 21.41 2.69 -28.32
N GLU A 278 22.48 2.66 -29.12
CA GLU A 278 22.39 2.58 -30.57
C GLU A 278 21.57 1.34 -31.01
N GLY A 279 20.70 1.51 -32.01
CA GLY A 279 19.72 0.51 -32.45
C GLY A 279 18.33 0.65 -31.81
N CYS A 280 18.20 1.21 -30.61
CA CYS A 280 16.92 1.40 -29.91
C CYS A 280 16.30 2.79 -30.15
N GLY A 281 16.06 3.14 -31.41
CA GLY A 281 15.61 4.48 -31.82
C GLY A 281 14.27 4.94 -31.22
N ALA A 282 13.36 4.01 -30.90
CA ALA A 282 12.07 4.35 -30.28
C ALA A 282 12.25 4.83 -28.83
N GLN A 283 13.09 4.13 -28.06
CA GLN A 283 13.45 4.51 -26.69
C GLN A 283 14.13 5.88 -26.66
N LEU A 284 15.13 6.08 -27.54
CA LEU A 284 15.82 7.36 -27.68
C LEU A 284 14.84 8.50 -28.01
N THR A 285 13.90 8.28 -28.95
CA THR A 285 12.89 9.28 -29.32
C THR A 285 11.99 9.66 -28.14
N ILE A 286 11.54 8.68 -27.36
CA ILE A 286 10.68 8.91 -26.18
C ILE A 286 11.45 9.69 -25.10
N THR A 287 12.69 9.32 -24.80
CA THR A 287 13.54 10.04 -23.83
C THR A 287 13.93 11.45 -24.30
N THR A 288 13.95 11.70 -25.61
CA THR A 288 14.22 13.04 -26.18
C THR A 288 12.98 13.94 -26.17
N LEU A 289 11.77 13.36 -26.16
CA LEU A 289 10.49 14.07 -26.15
C LEU A 289 9.98 14.39 -24.73
N THR A 290 10.54 13.75 -23.70
CA THR A 290 10.11 13.82 -22.28
C THR A 290 11.05 14.68 -21.45
#